data_AF-A0A4Y3U023-F1
#
_entry.id   AF-A0A4Y3U023-F1
#
_cell.length_a   1.000
_cell.length_b   1.000
_cell.length_c   1.000
_cell.angle_alpha   90.00
_cell.angle_beta   90.00
_cell.angle_gamma   90.00
#
_symmetry.space_group_name_H-M   'P 1'
#
loop_
_entity.id
_entity.type
_entity.pdbx_description
1 polymer ?
#
loop_
_entity_poly.entity_id
_entity_poly.type
_entity_poly.pdbx_seq_one_letter_code
_entity_poly.pdbx_strand_id
1 'polypeptide(L)'
;MILTVFAGIAEFERALIRERTAEGRKLARERGIHMGRPAKLKPHEAETARKLIMEKQVAVSEVAMKYGVHRTTIYRLVAAAQRTKHAKH
;
A
#
# COMPACT_ATOMS: atom_id res chain seq x y z
N MET A 1 14.09 -4.77 -43.26
CA MET A 1 12.63 -5.09 -43.27
C MET A 1 12.28 -6.22 -42.30
N ILE A 2 13.00 -7.35 -42.29
CA ILE A 2 12.69 -8.49 -41.42
C ILE A 2 12.73 -8.17 -39.90
N LEU A 3 13.73 -7.40 -39.44
CA LEU A 3 13.83 -6.97 -38.05
C LEU A 3 12.66 -6.08 -37.61
N THR A 4 12.10 -5.29 -38.53
CA THR A 4 10.96 -4.40 -38.26
C THR A 4 9.68 -5.18 -38.02
N VAL A 5 9.46 -6.26 -38.79
CA VAL A 5 8.30 -7.15 -38.60
C VAL A 5 8.41 -7.85 -37.24
N PHE A 6 9.58 -8.38 -36.88
CA PHE A 6 9.79 -9.00 -35.58
C PHE A 6 9.65 -8.01 -34.41
N ALA A 7 10.12 -6.77 -34.57
CA ALA A 7 9.91 -5.73 -33.58
C ALA A 7 8.42 -5.46 -33.36
N GLY A 8 7.63 -5.33 -34.45
CA GLY A 8 6.19 -5.14 -34.36
C GLY A 8 5.47 -6.31 -33.67
N ILE A 9 5.86 -7.55 -33.96
CA ILE A 9 5.31 -8.75 -33.30
C ILE A 9 5.64 -8.76 -31.80
N ALA A 10 6.89 -8.47 -31.44
CA ALA A 10 7.33 -8.44 -30.04
C ALA A 10 6.59 -7.35 -29.22
N GLU A 11 6.31 -6.20 -29.84
CA GLU A 11 5.51 -5.13 -29.21
C GLU A 11 4.05 -5.55 -29.01
N PHE A 12 3.45 -6.21 -30.01
CA PHE A 12 2.11 -6.75 -29.94
C PHE A 12 1.95 -7.80 -28.83
N GLU A 13 2.85 -8.77 -28.76
CA GLU A 13 2.85 -9.78 -27.69
C GLU A 13 2.99 -9.14 -26.31
N ARG A 14 3.88 -8.15 -26.16
CA ARG A 14 4.06 -7.41 -24.91
C ARG A 14 2.79 -6.64 -24.53
N ALA A 15 2.08 -6.05 -25.48
CA ALA A 15 0.82 -5.37 -25.24
C ALA A 15 -0.24 -6.36 -24.72
N LEU A 16 -0.41 -7.52 -25.36
CA LEU A 16 -1.34 -8.56 -24.92
C LEU A 16 -1.04 -9.07 -23.50
N ILE A 17 0.23 -9.30 -23.17
CA ILE A 17 0.63 -9.73 -21.81
C ILE A 17 0.26 -8.66 -20.78
N ARG A 18 0.49 -7.38 -21.09
CA ARG A 18 0.17 -6.26 -20.19
C ARG A 18 -1.33 -6.15 -19.95
N GLU A 19 -2.13 -6.27 -21.00
CA GLU A 19 -3.59 -6.23 -20.93
C GLU A 19 -4.12 -7.36 -20.04
N ARG A 20 -3.76 -8.61 -20.33
CA ARG A 20 -4.17 -9.77 -19.53
C ARG A 20 -3.74 -9.66 -18.07
N THR A 21 -2.53 -9.16 -17.81
CA THR A 21 -2.06 -8.96 -16.43
C THR A 21 -2.85 -7.84 -15.74
N ALA A 22 -3.24 -6.79 -16.46
CA ALA A 22 -4.06 -5.71 -15.91
C ALA A 22 -5.46 -6.20 -15.52
N GLU A 23 -6.09 -7.02 -16.35
CA GLU A 23 -7.35 -7.70 -16.04
C GLU A 23 -7.22 -8.60 -14.82
N GLY A 24 -6.19 -9.43 -14.76
CA GLY A 24 -5.90 -10.27 -13.60
C GLY A 24 -5.73 -9.46 -12.31
N ARG A 25 -4.99 -8.34 -12.37
CA ARG A 25 -4.85 -7.41 -11.23
C ARG A 25 -6.17 -6.74 -10.84
N LYS A 26 -7.08 -6.51 -11.79
CA LYS A 26 -8.41 -5.94 -11.51
C LYS A 26 -9.25 -6.97 -10.75
N LEU A 27 -9.34 -8.20 -11.26
CA LEU A 27 -10.05 -9.31 -10.60
C LEU A 27 -9.48 -9.61 -9.20
N ALA A 28 -8.15 -9.59 -9.04
CA ALA A 28 -7.53 -9.78 -7.73
C ALA A 28 -7.94 -8.69 -6.73
N ARG A 29 -8.00 -7.42 -7.17
CA ARG A 29 -8.48 -6.30 -6.35
C ARG A 29 -9.94 -6.44 -5.98
N GLU A 30 -10.80 -6.86 -6.91
CA GLU A 30 -12.22 -7.13 -6.65
C GLU A 30 -12.43 -8.25 -5.64
N ARG A 31 -11.58 -9.28 -5.66
CA ARG A 31 -11.54 -10.35 -4.65
C ARG A 31 -10.96 -9.91 -3.30
N GLY A 32 -10.51 -8.65 -3.16
CA GLY A 32 -9.92 -8.13 -1.94
C GLY A 32 -8.48 -8.61 -1.68
N ILE A 33 -7.78 -9.14 -2.69
CA ILE A 33 -6.39 -9.55 -2.53
C ILE A 33 -5.53 -8.29 -2.37
N HIS A 34 -4.79 -8.22 -1.25
CA HIS A 34 -3.86 -7.12 -0.99
C HIS A 34 -2.73 -7.13 -2.02
N MET A 35 -2.53 -6.01 -2.69
CA MET A 35 -1.48 -5.84 -3.70
C MET A 35 -0.33 -5.01 -3.12
N GLY A 36 0.91 -5.39 -3.47
CA GLY A 36 2.11 -4.69 -3.05
C GLY A 36 2.65 -5.16 -1.69
N ARG A 37 3.54 -4.36 -1.09
CA ARG A 37 4.22 -4.74 0.14
C ARG A 37 3.23 -4.80 1.31
N PRO A 38 3.24 -5.87 2.13
CA PRO A 38 2.40 -5.93 3.33
C PRO A 38 2.81 -4.84 4.33
N ALA A 39 1.84 -4.34 5.09
CA ALA A 39 2.10 -3.41 6.18
C ALA A 39 2.93 -4.09 7.27
N LYS A 40 3.86 -3.35 7.89
CA LYS A 40 4.67 -3.86 9.02
C LYS A 40 3.86 -4.05 10.31
N LEU A 41 2.75 -3.32 10.46
CA LEU A 41 1.86 -3.38 11.61
C LEU A 41 0.59 -4.10 11.21
N LYS A 42 0.11 -4.99 12.08
CA LYS A 42 -1.22 -5.59 11.94
C LYS A 42 -2.30 -4.52 12.14
N PRO A 43 -3.52 -4.72 11.60
CA PRO A 43 -4.59 -3.71 11.72
C PRO A 43 -4.90 -3.29 13.16
N HIS A 44 -4.91 -4.24 14.11
CA HIS A 44 -5.15 -3.96 15.54
C HIS A 44 -3.98 -3.22 16.18
N GLU A 45 -2.73 -3.60 15.88
CA GLU A 45 -1.54 -2.91 16.38
C GLU A 45 -1.51 -1.46 15.88
N ALA A 46 -1.87 -1.26 14.62
CA ALA A 46 -1.99 0.06 14.03
C ALA A 46 -3.06 0.91 14.73
N GLU A 47 -4.18 0.31 15.14
CA GLU A 47 -5.22 1.02 15.89
C GLU A 47 -4.78 1.38 17.30
N THR A 48 -4.18 0.45 18.04
CA THR A 48 -3.65 0.71 19.38
C THR A 48 -2.57 1.78 19.34
N ALA A 49 -1.63 1.69 18.39
CA ALA A 49 -0.60 2.70 18.19
C ALA A 49 -1.20 4.08 17.88
N ARG A 50 -2.28 4.17 17.09
CA ARG A 50 -2.99 5.43 16.85
C ARG A 50 -3.58 6.01 18.12
N LYS A 51 -4.30 5.20 18.92
CA LYS A 51 -4.95 5.65 20.15
C LYS A 51 -3.94 6.20 21.16
N LEU A 52 -2.86 5.46 21.40
CA LEU A 52 -1.77 5.87 22.30
C LEU A 52 -1.17 7.24 21.95
N ILE A 53 -0.99 7.51 20.64
CA ILE A 53 -0.46 8.80 20.18
C ILE A 53 -1.51 9.92 20.22
N MET A 54 -2.75 9.64 19.83
CA MET A 54 -3.83 10.64 19.82
C MET A 54 -4.23 11.08 21.22
N GLU A 55 -4.24 10.16 22.19
CA GLU A 55 -4.52 10.44 23.60
C GLU A 55 -3.31 11.06 24.33
N LYS A 56 -2.20 11.33 23.61
CA LYS A 56 -0.93 11.85 24.13
C LYS A 56 -0.36 11.04 25.31
N GLN A 57 -0.70 9.76 25.40
CA GLN A 57 -0.26 8.88 26.48
C GLN A 57 1.21 8.46 26.34
N VAL A 58 1.70 8.37 25.10
CA VAL A 58 3.04 7.83 24.82
C VAL A 58 3.73 8.64 23.71
N ALA A 59 5.04 8.82 23.78
CA ALA A 59 5.82 9.48 22.74
C ALA A 59 5.92 8.63 21.46
N VAL A 60 5.97 9.28 20.29
CA VAL A 60 6.08 8.62 18.98
C VAL A 60 7.31 7.71 18.89
N SER A 61 8.43 8.10 19.50
CA SER A 61 9.67 7.31 19.54
C SER A 61 9.51 6.00 20.28
N GLU A 62 8.78 6.01 21.38
CA GLU A 62 8.57 4.84 22.23
C GLU A 62 7.61 3.85 21.56
N VAL A 63 6.52 4.34 20.95
CA VAL A 63 5.63 3.51 20.14
C VAL A 63 6.38 2.89 18.95
N ALA A 64 7.21 3.67 18.27
CA ALA A 64 8.01 3.19 17.15
C ALA A 64 8.97 2.05 17.58
N MET A 65 9.63 2.21 18.73
CA MET A 65 10.51 1.20 19.31
C MET A 65 9.75 -0.07 19.70
N LYS A 66 8.60 0.08 20.39
CA LYS A 66 7.74 -1.03 20.81
C LYS A 66 7.33 -1.95 19.67
N TYR A 67 7.04 -1.38 18.50
CA TYR A 67 6.62 -2.14 17.32
C TYR A 67 7.76 -2.42 16.31
N GLY A 68 9.00 -2.05 16.62
CA GLY A 68 10.14 -2.27 15.72
C GLY A 68 10.02 -1.57 14.36
N VAL A 69 9.35 -0.41 14.32
CA VAL A 69 9.13 0.38 13.09
C VAL A 69 9.82 1.73 13.18
N HIS A 70 10.15 2.31 12.02
CA HIS A 70 10.68 3.68 11.99
C HIS A 70 9.60 4.69 12.39
N ARG A 71 9.99 5.82 13.03
CA ARG A 71 9.08 6.90 13.46
C ARG A 71 8.17 7.39 12.32
N THR A 72 8.70 7.46 11.11
CA THR A 72 7.93 7.83 9.90
C THR A 72 6.74 6.91 9.64
N THR A 73 6.82 5.62 10.01
CA THR A 73 5.70 4.68 9.90
C THR A 73 4.55 5.10 10.83
N ILE A 74 4.88 5.52 12.06
CA ILE A 74 3.89 6.01 13.03
C ILE A 74 3.29 7.33 12.57
N TYR A 75 4.12 8.30 12.13
CA TYR A 75 3.62 9.57 11.59
C TYR A 75 2.69 9.37 10.39
N ARG A 76 3.06 8.51 9.43
CA ARG A 76 2.20 8.18 8.28
C ARG A 76 0.86 7.59 8.71
N LEU A 77 0.87 6.76 9.74
CA LEU A 77 -0.32 6.12 10.28
C LEU A 77 -1.25 7.11 10.99
N VAL A 78 -0.72 8.11 11.70
CA VAL A 78 -1.51 9.21 12.28
C VAL A 78 -2.07 10.13 11.20
N ALA A 79 -1.25 10.52 10.23
CA ALA A 79 -1.67 11.38 9.12
C ALA A 79 -2.75 10.72 8.24
N ALA A 80 -2.63 9.41 7.98
CA ALA A 80 -3.65 8.66 7.25
C ALA A 80 -5.00 8.69 7.97
N ALA A 81 -5.00 8.52 9.31
CA ALA A 81 -6.22 8.56 10.10
C ALA A 81 -6.90 9.95 10.14
N GLN A 82 -6.10 11.04 10.16
CA GLN A 82 -6.63 12.40 10.10
C GLN A 82 -7.32 12.70 8.77
N ARG A 83 -6.75 12.21 7.66
CA ARG A 83 -7.36 12.33 6.32
C ARG A 83 -8.71 11.63 6.24
N THR A 84 -8.84 10.44 6.84
CA THR A 84 -10.12 9.71 6.85
C THR A 84 -11.20 10.42 7.67
N LYS A 85 -10.83 11.11 8.75
CA LYS A 85 -11.77 11.93 9.55
C LYS A 85 -12.27 13.15 8.79
N HIS A 86 -11.39 13.83 8.03
CA HIS A 86 -11.76 15.02 7.26
C HIS A 86 -12.57 14.70 6.00
N ALA A 87 -12.38 13.52 5.38
CA ALA A 87 -13.15 13.11 4.21
C ALA A 87 -14.57 12.59 4.54
N LYS A 88 -14.91 12.44 5.83
CA LYS A 88 -16.22 12.00 6.32
C LYS A 88 -17.08 13.14 6.88
N HIS A 89 -16.54 14.35 6.97
CA HIS A 89 -17.27 15.59 7.25
C HIS A 89 -17.52 16.32 5.94
#